data_AF-A0A8H6SX70-F1
#
_entry.id   AF-A0A8H6SX70-F1
#
_cell.length_a   1.000
_cell.length_b   1.000
_cell.length_c   1.000
_cell.angle_alpha   90.00
_cell.angle_beta   90.00
_cell.angle_gamma   90.00
#
_symmetry.space_group_name_H-M   'P 1'
#
loop_
_entity.id
_entity.type
_entity.pdbx_description
1 polymer ?
#
loop_
_entity_poly.entity_id
_entity_poly.type
_entity_poly.pdbx_seq_one_letter_code
_entity_poly.pdbx_strand_id
1 'polypeptide(L)'
;MQVATPPPDSFLVFNRLPLEIGIIILEKCSPYDLSQLSLTSKRIRALISRHPRIWQNAYDNISRGDCPPPPACPQVEASGFYGKDAYAIWLFGGGPCTYCTKSTTGLPCDFIFRNRACSPKCYGILRSRSTNIIDTPKKYTNHVFTKWLAQRMLPSKSTPGDLDLAFSRVLFKKAGRELEQAVNPKSQFTGEFRRRTWTELKEEYSKRETSRPILHQNATDLTAWAELYQKEKVKVEKANREFMSSVSRAESIRLQQVLRCSTMKRLVSVFGRDLSLITFTVWMEYRRVILAELEVLLASQKGKAPCPYCDRFVKVLGIRDHMILSHQHEDPNATPYIRELGRDNEKRSCMECPFSKRPRLFTPDALELHRLHCHDDTVLRTTCRLCPPGSDRQFTTTALEKHVKAKHYE
;
A
#
# COMPACT_ATOMS: atom_id res chain seq x y z
N MET A 1 -4.87 -28.22 25.06
CA MET A 1 -4.95 -27.67 23.68
C MET A 1 -5.92 -26.51 23.71
N GLN A 2 -5.42 -25.27 23.62
CA GLN A 2 -6.29 -24.09 23.56
C GLN A 2 -6.98 -24.06 22.19
N VAL A 3 -8.30 -24.14 22.19
CA VAL A 3 -9.13 -23.97 21.00
C VAL A 3 -8.97 -22.52 20.57
N ALA A 4 -8.27 -22.29 19.47
CA ALA A 4 -8.15 -20.97 18.89
C ALA A 4 -9.57 -20.47 18.56
N THR A 5 -10.02 -19.42 19.26
CA THR A 5 -11.20 -18.68 18.88
C THR A 5 -11.02 -18.20 17.44
N PRO A 6 -11.92 -18.56 16.51
CA PRO A 6 -11.83 -18.10 15.13
C PRO A 6 -11.88 -16.56 15.12
N PRO A 7 -11.14 -15.91 14.19
CA PRO A 7 -11.13 -14.46 14.10
C PRO A 7 -12.56 -13.92 13.93
N PRO A 8 -12.88 -12.76 14.51
CA PRO A 8 -14.24 -12.22 14.47
C PRO A 8 -14.71 -12.06 13.03
N ASP A 9 -15.85 -12.70 12.73
CA ASP A 9 -16.47 -12.79 11.41
C ASP A 9 -16.91 -11.40 10.88
N SER A 10 -15.98 -10.63 10.32
CA SER A 10 -16.30 -9.39 9.59
C SER A 10 -17.21 -9.61 8.37
N PHE A 11 -17.42 -10.88 7.99
CA PHE A 11 -18.25 -11.30 6.85
C PHE A 11 -19.70 -11.70 7.20
N LEU A 12 -20.12 -11.60 8.47
CA LEU A 12 -21.47 -11.97 8.91
C LEU A 12 -22.59 -11.20 8.18
N VAL A 13 -22.33 -9.97 7.72
CA VAL A 13 -23.38 -9.14 7.10
C VAL A 13 -23.86 -9.73 5.78
N PHE A 14 -22.95 -10.11 4.87
CA PHE A 14 -23.33 -10.74 3.59
C PHE A 14 -23.97 -12.11 3.76
N ASN A 15 -23.63 -12.84 4.82
CA ASN A 15 -24.24 -14.14 5.11
C ASN A 15 -25.68 -14.02 5.64
N ARG A 16 -26.06 -12.85 6.15
CA ARG A 16 -27.41 -12.56 6.69
C ARG A 16 -28.36 -11.98 5.63
N LEU A 17 -27.83 -11.53 4.50
CA LEU A 17 -28.64 -11.02 3.40
C LEU A 17 -29.19 -12.17 2.56
N PRO A 18 -30.43 -12.05 2.03
CA PRO A 18 -30.88 -12.94 0.95
C PRO A 18 -29.88 -12.94 -0.21
N LEU A 19 -29.71 -14.09 -0.85
CA LEU A 19 -28.73 -14.29 -1.92
C LEU A 19 -28.91 -13.26 -3.04
N GLU A 20 -30.16 -12.98 -3.38
CA GLU A 20 -30.58 -12.06 -4.43
C GLU A 20 -30.11 -10.64 -4.11
N ILE A 21 -30.24 -10.20 -2.85
CA ILE A 21 -29.78 -8.89 -2.39
C ILE A 21 -28.26 -8.82 -2.46
N GLY A 22 -27.57 -9.88 -2.03
CA GLY A 22 -26.11 -9.98 -2.14
C GLY A 22 -25.62 -9.85 -3.59
N ILE A 23 -26.29 -10.52 -4.54
CA ILE A 23 -25.99 -10.42 -5.97
C ILE A 23 -26.23 -9.01 -6.49
N ILE A 24 -27.35 -8.36 -6.14
CA ILE A 24 -27.66 -6.99 -6.55
C ILE A 24 -26.59 -6.01 -6.05
N ILE A 25 -26.15 -6.15 -4.78
CA ILE A 25 -25.08 -5.31 -4.23
C ILE A 25 -23.79 -5.49 -5.02
N LEU A 26 -23.39 -6.73 -5.30
CA LEU A 26 -22.18 -7.03 -6.07
C LEU A 26 -22.29 -6.51 -7.50
N GLU A 27 -23.46 -6.59 -8.14
CA GLU A 27 -23.69 -6.03 -9.47
C GLU A 27 -23.47 -4.52 -9.51
N LYS A 28 -23.65 -3.81 -8.39
CA LYS A 28 -23.43 -2.35 -8.28
C LYS A 28 -22.00 -1.96 -7.92
N CYS A 29 -21.11 -2.91 -7.62
CA CYS A 29 -19.71 -2.61 -7.34
C CYS A 29 -18.96 -2.24 -8.63
N SER A 30 -17.89 -1.44 -8.49
CA SER A 30 -16.92 -1.25 -9.56
C SER A 30 -16.18 -2.56 -9.85
N PRO A 31 -15.63 -2.76 -11.07
CA PRO A 31 -14.83 -3.95 -11.39
C PRO A 31 -13.65 -4.12 -10.43
N TYR A 32 -13.05 -3.02 -9.98
CA TYR A 32 -11.97 -3.07 -9.02
C TYR A 32 -12.44 -3.56 -7.65
N ASP A 33 -13.51 -3.00 -7.11
CA ASP A 33 -13.99 -3.43 -5.79
C ASP A 33 -14.42 -4.89 -5.83
N LEU A 34 -15.04 -5.31 -6.93
CA LEU A 34 -15.38 -6.71 -7.18
C LEU A 34 -14.15 -7.62 -7.12
N SER A 35 -13.04 -7.20 -7.74
CA SER A 35 -11.76 -7.93 -7.67
C SER A 35 -11.18 -7.97 -6.25
N GLN A 36 -11.31 -6.90 -5.47
CA GLN A 36 -10.84 -6.87 -4.09
C GLN A 36 -11.70 -7.76 -3.18
N LEU A 37 -13.02 -7.76 -3.38
CA LEU A 37 -13.94 -8.62 -2.67
C LEU A 37 -13.71 -10.11 -3.00
N SER A 38 -13.40 -10.43 -4.26
CA SER A 38 -13.07 -11.80 -4.66
C SER A 38 -11.74 -12.27 -4.05
N LEU A 39 -10.76 -11.39 -3.87
CA LEU A 39 -9.50 -11.70 -3.20
C LEU A 39 -9.67 -11.92 -1.69
N THR A 40 -10.53 -11.14 -1.05
CA THR A 40 -10.71 -11.15 0.42
C THR A 40 -11.67 -12.24 0.91
N SER A 41 -12.57 -12.76 0.08
CA SER A 41 -13.54 -13.79 0.49
C SER A 41 -13.72 -14.92 -0.51
N LYS A 42 -13.42 -16.15 -0.08
CA LYS A 42 -13.66 -17.38 -0.88
C LYS A 42 -15.13 -17.54 -1.25
N ARG A 43 -16.06 -17.17 -0.35
CA ARG A 43 -17.50 -17.26 -0.59
C ARG A 43 -17.96 -16.26 -1.64
N ILE A 44 -17.53 -14.99 -1.55
CA ILE A 44 -17.82 -14.00 -2.60
C ILE A 44 -17.21 -14.46 -3.93
N ARG A 45 -15.97 -14.93 -3.94
CA ARG A 45 -15.32 -15.43 -5.16
C ARG A 45 -16.15 -16.55 -5.82
N ALA A 46 -16.61 -17.52 -5.03
CA ALA A 46 -17.48 -18.59 -5.51
C ALA A 46 -18.81 -18.05 -6.05
N LEU A 47 -19.41 -17.06 -5.37
CA LEU A 47 -20.64 -16.41 -5.81
C LEU A 47 -20.46 -15.68 -7.15
N ILE A 48 -19.43 -14.84 -7.26
CA ILE A 48 -19.06 -14.13 -8.49
C ILE A 48 -18.83 -15.12 -9.65
N SER A 49 -18.15 -16.23 -9.37
CA SER A 49 -17.86 -17.26 -10.39
C SER A 49 -19.12 -17.96 -10.90
N ARG A 50 -20.12 -18.15 -10.02
CA ARG A 50 -21.41 -18.77 -10.37
C ARG A 50 -22.38 -17.83 -11.09
N HIS A 51 -22.16 -16.52 -11.01
CA HIS A 51 -23.02 -15.51 -11.64
C HIS A 51 -22.21 -14.57 -12.55
N PRO A 52 -21.87 -15.00 -13.79
CA PRO A 52 -21.04 -14.22 -14.71
C PRO A 52 -21.56 -12.82 -15.03
N ARG A 53 -22.88 -12.60 -14.91
CA ARG A 53 -23.54 -11.31 -15.09
C ARG A 53 -23.08 -10.23 -14.11
N ILE A 54 -22.58 -10.62 -12.92
CA ILE A 54 -22.08 -9.66 -11.92
C ILE A 54 -20.91 -8.86 -12.52
N TRP A 55 -20.00 -9.55 -13.19
CA TRP A 55 -18.89 -8.88 -13.87
C TRP A 55 -19.36 -8.00 -15.03
N GLN A 56 -20.34 -8.48 -15.82
CA GLN A 56 -20.86 -7.70 -16.94
C GLN A 56 -21.42 -6.37 -16.43
N ASN A 57 -22.34 -6.43 -15.46
CA ASN A 57 -22.95 -5.26 -14.86
C ASN A 57 -21.90 -4.35 -14.19
N ALA A 58 -20.87 -4.91 -13.55
CA ALA A 58 -19.80 -4.11 -12.96
C ALA A 58 -19.03 -3.30 -14.01
N TYR A 59 -18.70 -3.88 -15.17
CA TYR A 59 -18.05 -3.15 -16.26
C TYR A 59 -18.98 -2.11 -16.89
N ASP A 60 -20.26 -2.44 -17.03
CA ASP A 60 -21.29 -1.53 -17.55
C ASP A 60 -21.54 -0.34 -16.58
N ASN A 61 -21.34 -0.55 -15.27
CA ASN A 61 -21.55 0.46 -14.23
C ASN A 61 -20.41 1.47 -14.07
N ILE A 62 -19.26 1.29 -14.74
CA ILE A 62 -18.26 2.37 -14.78
C ILE A 62 -18.87 3.49 -15.62
N SER A 63 -19.40 4.48 -14.91
CA SER A 63 -20.71 5.08 -15.18
C SER A 63 -20.90 5.87 -16.47
N ARG A 64 -19.97 5.86 -17.44
CA ARG A 64 -20.11 6.52 -18.76
C ARG A 64 -19.28 5.92 -19.91
N GLY A 65 -18.97 4.64 -19.91
CA GLY A 65 -18.35 4.07 -21.12
C GLY A 65 -18.37 2.57 -21.16
N ASP A 66 -18.59 2.04 -22.36
CA ASP A 66 -18.37 0.66 -22.76
C ASP A 66 -16.88 0.32 -22.55
N CYS A 67 -16.46 0.19 -21.28
CA CYS A 67 -15.10 -0.20 -20.94
C CYS A 67 -14.85 -1.53 -21.63
N PRO A 68 -13.85 -1.62 -22.52
CA PRO A 68 -13.66 -2.81 -23.32
C PRO A 68 -13.55 -4.03 -22.41
N PRO A 69 -14.36 -5.09 -22.66
CA PRO A 69 -14.38 -6.24 -21.79
C PRO A 69 -12.99 -6.92 -21.78
N PRO A 70 -12.69 -7.70 -20.73
CA PRO A 70 -11.51 -8.55 -20.74
C PRO A 70 -11.47 -9.36 -22.05
N PRO A 71 -10.35 -9.34 -22.79
CA PRO A 71 -10.28 -10.06 -24.06
C PRO A 71 -10.45 -11.55 -23.81
N ALA A 72 -11.23 -12.21 -24.66
CA ALA A 72 -11.50 -13.65 -24.59
C ALA A 72 -10.26 -14.45 -25.05
N CYS A 73 -9.20 -14.41 -24.23
CA CYS A 73 -7.93 -15.11 -24.47
C CYS A 73 -7.69 -16.21 -23.41
N PRO A 74 -8.54 -17.25 -23.32
CA PRO A 74 -8.52 -18.19 -22.19
C PRO A 74 -7.33 -19.16 -22.16
N GLN A 75 -6.39 -19.10 -23.10
CA GLN A 75 -5.39 -20.17 -23.29
C GLN A 75 -3.93 -19.75 -23.15
N VAL A 76 -3.65 -18.52 -22.71
CA VAL A 76 -2.28 -18.00 -22.71
C VAL A 76 -1.80 -17.77 -21.28
N GLU A 77 -0.89 -18.63 -20.82
CA GLU A 77 -0.40 -18.66 -19.43
C GLU A 77 0.47 -17.42 -19.12
N ALA A 78 1.19 -16.90 -20.13
CA ALA A 78 2.23 -15.90 -19.91
C ALA A 78 1.93 -14.48 -20.40
N SER A 79 0.83 -14.27 -21.13
CA SER A 79 0.44 -12.94 -21.59
C SER A 79 -0.20 -12.10 -20.46
N GLY A 80 -0.40 -12.72 -19.29
CA GLY A 80 -0.70 -12.08 -18.02
C GLY A 80 -2.20 -11.87 -17.80
N PHE A 81 -2.74 -12.51 -16.76
CA PHE A 81 -3.86 -11.98 -15.96
C PHE A 81 -5.04 -11.42 -16.78
N TYR A 82 -5.53 -12.16 -17.79
CA TYR A 82 -6.75 -11.81 -18.55
C TYR A 82 -8.05 -12.32 -17.92
N GLY A 83 -7.96 -12.96 -16.74
CA GLY A 83 -9.14 -13.19 -15.92
C GLY A 83 -9.78 -11.85 -15.55
N LYS A 84 -11.11 -11.83 -15.39
CA LYS A 84 -11.88 -10.60 -15.15
C LYS A 84 -11.34 -9.81 -13.94
N ASP A 85 -11.03 -10.51 -12.84
CA ASP A 85 -10.41 -9.91 -11.65
C ASP A 85 -9.08 -9.21 -11.97
N ALA A 86 -8.23 -9.91 -12.68
CA ALA A 86 -6.85 -9.49 -12.88
C ALA A 86 -6.76 -8.40 -13.95
N TYR A 87 -7.68 -8.40 -14.91
CA TYR A 87 -7.91 -7.28 -15.84
C TYR A 87 -8.45 -6.04 -15.11
N ALA A 88 -9.40 -6.19 -14.18
CA ALA A 88 -9.89 -5.09 -13.35
C ALA A 88 -8.77 -4.48 -12.48
N ILE A 89 -7.96 -5.30 -11.82
CA ILE A 89 -6.79 -4.85 -11.05
C ILE A 89 -5.79 -4.16 -11.97
N TRP A 90 -5.50 -4.74 -13.12
CA TRP A 90 -4.55 -4.17 -14.08
C TRP A 90 -5.03 -2.82 -14.63
N LEU A 91 -6.33 -2.57 -14.80
CA LEU A 91 -6.82 -1.27 -15.24
C LEU A 91 -6.88 -0.27 -14.08
N PHE A 92 -7.61 -0.63 -13.02
CA PHE A 92 -8.09 0.30 -12.00
C PHE A 92 -7.34 0.23 -10.67
N GLY A 93 -6.61 -0.86 -10.42
CA GLY A 93 -5.83 -1.06 -9.18
C GLY A 93 -4.51 -0.33 -9.13
N GLY A 94 -4.12 0.31 -10.23
CA GLY A 94 -2.81 0.91 -10.35
C GLY A 94 -1.71 -0.13 -10.58
N GLY A 95 -0.51 0.21 -10.17
CA GLY A 95 0.66 -0.67 -10.28
C GLY A 95 1.96 0.12 -10.28
N PRO A 96 3.10 -0.58 -10.41
CA PRO A 96 4.39 0.07 -10.47
C PRO A 96 4.56 0.84 -11.79
N CYS A 97 5.19 2.01 -11.72
CA CYS A 97 5.69 2.72 -12.89
C CYS A 97 6.70 1.85 -13.63
N THR A 98 6.53 1.69 -14.95
CA THR A 98 7.41 0.84 -15.75
C THR A 98 8.85 1.35 -15.76
N TYR A 99 9.05 2.67 -15.60
CA TYR A 99 10.37 3.27 -15.61
C TYR A 99 11.05 3.29 -14.23
N CYS A 100 10.37 3.82 -13.20
CA CYS A 100 10.98 4.10 -11.91
C CYS A 100 10.42 3.27 -10.75
N THR A 101 9.59 2.26 -11.05
CA THR A 101 8.94 1.30 -10.12
C THR A 101 8.04 1.88 -9.03
N LYS A 102 8.00 3.21 -8.86
CA LYS A 102 7.07 3.89 -7.94
C LYS A 102 5.62 3.52 -8.23
N SER A 103 4.85 3.22 -7.19
CA SER A 103 3.42 2.93 -7.32
C SER A 103 2.65 4.12 -7.91
N THR A 104 1.69 3.82 -8.78
CA THR A 104 0.78 4.81 -9.38
C THR A 104 -0.64 4.23 -9.49
N THR A 105 -1.64 5.08 -9.31
CA THR A 105 -3.07 4.76 -9.45
C THR A 105 -3.68 5.26 -10.77
N GLY A 106 -2.86 5.89 -11.64
CA GLY A 106 -3.32 6.33 -12.97
C GLY A 106 -3.67 5.13 -13.86
N LEU A 107 -4.26 5.35 -15.04
CA LEU A 107 -4.41 4.28 -16.04
C LEU A 107 -3.05 3.95 -16.70
N PRO A 108 -2.91 2.77 -17.34
CA PRO A 108 -1.80 2.52 -18.26
C PRO A 108 -1.70 3.62 -19.32
N CYS A 109 -0.48 4.07 -19.60
CA CYS A 109 -0.21 5.05 -20.66
C CYS A 109 0.02 4.41 -22.04
N ASP A 110 0.21 3.08 -22.05
CA ASP A 110 0.30 2.26 -23.26
C ASP A 110 -0.34 0.91 -22.92
N PHE A 111 -1.51 0.62 -23.48
CA PHE A 111 -2.23 -0.62 -23.19
C PHE A 111 -1.60 -1.85 -23.86
N ILE A 112 -0.95 -1.68 -25.02
CA ILE A 112 -0.26 -2.75 -25.75
C ILE A 112 0.94 -3.26 -24.93
N PHE A 113 1.77 -2.33 -24.45
CA PHE A 113 2.93 -2.67 -23.62
C PHE A 113 2.62 -2.74 -22.13
N ARG A 114 1.39 -2.43 -21.73
CA ARG A 114 0.94 -2.32 -20.33
C ARG A 114 1.80 -1.35 -19.50
N ASN A 115 2.31 -0.30 -20.13
CA ASN A 115 3.19 0.64 -19.46
C ASN A 115 2.41 1.58 -18.54
N ARG A 116 2.99 1.90 -17.39
CA ARG A 116 2.45 2.86 -16.42
C ARG A 116 3.47 3.94 -16.13
N ALA A 117 3.02 5.18 -15.99
CA ALA A 117 3.86 6.32 -15.65
C ALA A 117 3.36 6.96 -14.35
N CYS A 118 4.22 7.13 -13.35
CA CYS A 118 3.85 7.83 -12.12
C CYS A 118 3.98 9.36 -12.22
N SER A 119 4.54 9.88 -13.30
CA SER A 119 4.75 11.32 -13.50
C SER A 119 4.89 11.68 -14.99
N PRO A 120 4.69 12.96 -15.37
CA PRO A 120 4.91 13.44 -16.74
C PRO A 120 6.33 13.15 -17.26
N LYS A 121 7.34 13.25 -16.37
CA LYS A 121 8.73 12.90 -16.71
C LYS A 121 8.87 11.41 -17.09
N CYS A 122 8.29 10.51 -16.29
CA CYS A 122 8.32 9.07 -16.61
C CYS A 122 7.54 8.78 -17.90
N TYR A 123 6.41 9.44 -18.11
CA TYR A 123 5.61 9.33 -19.34
C TYR A 123 6.41 9.75 -20.57
N GLY A 124 7.12 10.89 -20.52
CA GLY A 124 8.00 11.34 -21.59
C GLY A 124 9.11 10.34 -21.91
N ILE A 125 9.74 9.75 -20.89
CA ILE A 125 10.76 8.70 -21.07
C ILE A 125 10.17 7.44 -21.71
N LEU A 126 9.00 6.98 -21.26
CA LEU A 126 8.34 5.79 -21.82
C LEU A 126 7.86 6.00 -23.26
N ARG A 127 7.51 7.24 -23.66
CA ARG A 127 7.24 7.57 -25.07
C ARG A 127 8.49 7.74 -25.90
N SER A 128 9.63 8.01 -25.28
CA SER A 128 10.90 8.13 -26.00
C SER A 128 11.32 6.76 -26.56
N ARG A 129 11.96 6.77 -27.74
CA ARG A 129 12.49 5.57 -28.40
C ARG A 129 13.49 4.79 -27.52
N SER A 130 14.04 5.40 -26.46
CA SER A 130 15.03 4.77 -25.57
C SER A 130 14.53 3.55 -24.80
N THR A 131 13.22 3.43 -24.59
CA THR A 131 12.60 2.32 -23.84
C THR A 131 12.12 1.18 -24.73
N ASN A 132 12.10 1.40 -26.04
CA ASN A 132 11.71 0.43 -27.05
C ASN A 132 12.95 -0.12 -27.77
N ILE A 133 12.84 -1.36 -28.25
CA ILE A 133 13.76 -1.92 -29.24
C ILE A 133 13.10 -1.70 -30.59
N ILE A 134 13.77 -0.93 -31.45
CA ILE A 134 13.32 -0.69 -32.81
C ILE A 134 14.08 -1.66 -33.71
N ASP A 135 13.34 -2.49 -34.44
CA ASP A 135 13.91 -3.52 -35.31
C ASP A 135 14.25 -2.97 -36.70
N THR A 136 15.25 -2.09 -36.75
CA THR A 136 15.90 -1.62 -37.99
C THR A 136 17.25 -2.33 -38.12
N PRO A 137 17.51 -3.23 -39.10
CA PRO A 137 16.81 -3.48 -40.38
C PRO A 137 16.00 -4.80 -40.43
N LYS A 138 14.89 -4.93 -39.69
CA LYS A 138 14.06 -6.15 -39.65
C LYS A 138 14.80 -7.41 -39.19
N LYS A 139 15.88 -7.25 -38.40
CA LYS A 139 16.71 -8.34 -37.88
C LYS A 139 15.90 -9.40 -37.14
N TYR A 140 14.87 -8.97 -36.41
CA TYR A 140 14.05 -9.85 -35.60
C TYR A 140 12.72 -10.24 -36.27
N THR A 141 12.45 -9.81 -37.50
CA THR A 141 11.15 -10.06 -38.16
C THR A 141 10.83 -11.56 -38.28
N ASN A 142 11.84 -12.41 -38.46
CA ASN A 142 11.69 -13.86 -38.53
C ASN A 142 11.98 -14.57 -37.19
N HIS A 143 12.25 -13.83 -36.13
CA HIS A 143 12.58 -14.42 -34.83
C HIS A 143 11.34 -15.03 -34.18
N VAL A 144 11.50 -16.15 -33.47
CA VAL A 144 10.36 -16.90 -32.92
C VAL A 144 9.48 -16.05 -32.00
N PHE A 145 10.07 -15.13 -31.22
CA PHE A 145 9.29 -14.29 -30.33
C PHE A 145 8.56 -13.11 -30.99
N THR A 146 9.00 -12.60 -32.14
CA THR A 146 8.37 -11.39 -32.72
C THR A 146 6.97 -11.64 -33.27
N LYS A 147 6.68 -12.89 -33.60
CA LYS A 147 5.35 -13.33 -34.02
C LYS A 147 4.27 -13.10 -32.95
N TRP A 148 4.62 -13.23 -31.67
CA TRP A 148 3.65 -13.14 -30.58
C TRP A 148 3.90 -11.98 -29.61
N LEU A 149 5.12 -11.45 -29.56
CA LEU A 149 5.44 -10.34 -28.66
C LEU A 149 4.61 -9.12 -29.03
N ALA A 150 4.11 -8.42 -28.00
CA ALA A 150 3.43 -7.15 -28.19
C ALA A 150 4.33 -6.20 -28.98
N GLN A 151 3.78 -5.61 -30.04
CA GLN A 151 4.52 -4.77 -30.98
C GLN A 151 3.69 -3.57 -31.43
N ARG A 152 4.39 -2.48 -31.76
CA ARG A 152 3.81 -1.30 -32.41
C ARG A 152 4.53 -1.04 -33.72
N MET A 153 3.77 -0.62 -34.72
CA MET A 153 4.31 -0.10 -35.97
C MET A 153 4.63 1.38 -35.77
N LEU A 154 5.87 1.80 -36.04
CA LEU A 154 6.29 3.19 -35.99
C LEU A 154 6.76 3.64 -37.37
N PRO A 155 6.56 4.91 -37.78
CA PRO A 155 7.17 5.43 -39.00
C PRO A 155 8.69 5.25 -38.98
N SER A 156 9.20 4.67 -40.07
CA SER A 156 10.63 4.42 -40.20
C SER A 156 11.41 5.73 -40.31
N LYS A 157 12.55 5.79 -39.63
CA LYS A 157 13.49 6.92 -39.78
C LYS A 157 14.43 6.73 -40.96
N SER A 158 14.66 5.49 -41.36
CA SER A 158 15.65 5.13 -42.37
C SER A 158 15.06 5.20 -43.77
N THR A 159 13.78 4.81 -43.92
CA THR A 159 13.12 4.75 -45.21
C THR A 159 11.75 5.45 -45.14
N PRO A 160 11.56 6.61 -45.79
CA PRO A 160 10.26 7.27 -45.84
C PRO A 160 9.19 6.34 -46.42
N GLY A 161 8.04 6.22 -45.73
CA GLY A 161 6.94 5.34 -46.14
C GLY A 161 6.97 3.94 -45.51
N ASP A 162 8.12 3.49 -44.98
CA ASP A 162 8.22 2.21 -44.27
C ASP A 162 7.79 2.33 -42.80
N LEU A 163 7.44 1.19 -42.22
CA LEU A 163 7.13 1.04 -40.80
C LEU A 163 8.16 0.13 -40.11
N ASP A 164 8.74 0.63 -39.03
CA ASP A 164 9.61 -0.12 -38.13
C ASP A 164 8.77 -0.83 -37.06
N LEU A 165 9.17 -2.05 -36.70
CA LEU A 165 8.62 -2.74 -35.53
C LEU A 165 9.28 -2.23 -34.25
N ALA A 166 8.46 -1.83 -33.29
CA ALA A 166 8.89 -1.47 -31.95
C ALA A 166 8.39 -2.48 -30.92
N PHE A 167 9.30 -2.95 -30.08
CA PHE A 167 9.03 -3.85 -28.97
C PHE A 167 9.36 -3.17 -27.64
N SER A 168 8.61 -3.45 -26.58
CA SER A 168 9.03 -3.10 -25.22
C SER A 168 10.35 -3.81 -24.89
N ARG A 169 11.39 -3.04 -24.53
CA ARG A 169 12.71 -3.62 -24.17
C ARG A 169 12.61 -4.62 -23.02
N VAL A 170 11.70 -4.38 -22.07
CA VAL A 170 11.47 -5.27 -20.93
C VAL A 170 10.87 -6.59 -21.41
N LEU A 171 9.81 -6.54 -22.22
CA LEU A 171 9.16 -7.74 -22.75
C LEU A 171 10.09 -8.53 -23.67
N PHE A 172 10.88 -7.84 -24.50
CA PHE A 172 11.84 -8.47 -25.39
C PHE A 172 12.95 -9.21 -24.62
N LYS A 173 13.55 -8.58 -23.61
CA LYS A 173 14.55 -9.23 -22.74
C LYS A 173 13.94 -10.43 -21.99
N LYS A 174 12.70 -10.29 -21.54
CA LYS A 174 11.97 -11.38 -20.86
C LYS A 174 11.75 -12.58 -21.80
N ALA A 175 11.31 -12.33 -23.03
CA ALA A 175 11.15 -13.36 -24.06
C ALA A 175 12.48 -14.05 -24.42
N GLY A 176 13.57 -13.29 -24.49
CA GLY A 176 14.91 -13.83 -24.70
C GLY A 176 15.35 -14.79 -23.60
N ARG A 177 15.14 -14.42 -22.32
CA ARG A 177 15.43 -15.29 -21.18
C ARG A 177 14.55 -16.54 -21.14
N GLU A 178 13.26 -16.40 -21.46
CA GLU A 178 12.33 -17.54 -21.53
C GLU A 178 12.79 -18.55 -22.59
N LEU A 179 13.23 -18.07 -23.76
CA LEU A 179 13.81 -18.90 -24.82
C LEU A 179 15.11 -19.57 -24.37
N GLU A 180 16.04 -18.82 -23.79
CA GLU A 180 17.31 -19.35 -23.31
C GLU A 180 17.12 -20.46 -22.26
N GLN A 181 16.16 -20.30 -21.34
CA GLN A 181 15.83 -21.30 -20.33
C GLN A 181 15.23 -22.58 -20.93
N ALA A 182 14.43 -22.45 -22.00
CA ALA A 182 13.82 -23.60 -22.66
C ALA A 182 14.81 -24.37 -23.53
N VAL A 183 15.80 -23.68 -24.11
CA VAL A 183 16.83 -24.27 -24.98
C VAL A 183 18.02 -24.81 -24.19
N ASN A 184 18.40 -24.15 -23.07
CA ASN A 184 19.53 -24.57 -22.25
C ASN A 184 19.07 -25.05 -20.86
N PRO A 185 19.01 -26.37 -20.64
CA PRO A 185 18.53 -26.91 -19.38
C PRO A 185 19.41 -26.60 -18.16
N LYS A 186 20.65 -26.17 -18.38
CA LYS A 186 21.59 -25.82 -17.32
C LYS A 186 21.50 -24.34 -16.92
N SER A 187 20.68 -23.55 -17.61
CA SER A 187 20.37 -22.17 -17.27
C SER A 187 19.83 -22.07 -15.83
N GLN A 188 20.41 -21.17 -15.02
CA GLN A 188 19.89 -20.90 -13.68
C GLN A 188 18.48 -20.35 -13.77
N PHE A 189 17.53 -21.09 -13.20
CA PHE A 189 16.13 -20.68 -13.15
C PHE A 189 15.96 -19.54 -12.14
N THR A 190 15.73 -18.34 -12.66
CA THR A 190 15.43 -17.13 -11.87
C THR A 190 14.03 -16.59 -12.20
N GLY A 191 13.17 -17.45 -12.75
CA GLY A 191 11.97 -17.06 -13.49
C GLY A 191 10.68 -16.95 -12.66
N GLU A 192 9.83 -16.03 -13.09
CA GLU A 192 8.44 -15.82 -12.65
C GLU A 192 7.48 -16.90 -13.20
N PHE A 193 7.89 -17.68 -14.19
CA PHE A 193 7.07 -18.71 -14.87
C PHE A 193 7.60 -20.10 -14.63
N ARG A 194 6.73 -21.12 -14.65
CA ARG A 194 7.13 -22.52 -14.73
C ARG A 194 8.14 -22.69 -15.87
N ARG A 195 9.22 -23.42 -15.58
CA ARG A 195 10.20 -23.82 -16.59
C ARG A 195 9.52 -24.72 -17.64
N ARG A 196 9.61 -24.33 -18.91
CA ARG A 196 9.05 -25.06 -20.05
C ARG A 196 10.16 -25.73 -20.85
N THR A 197 9.87 -26.89 -21.40
CA THR A 197 10.64 -27.46 -22.50
C THR A 197 10.50 -26.58 -23.75
N TRP A 198 11.39 -26.74 -24.72
CA TRP A 198 11.27 -26.04 -26.01
C TRP A 198 9.92 -26.31 -26.71
N THR A 199 9.44 -27.56 -26.66
CA THR A 199 8.16 -27.95 -27.26
C THR A 199 6.99 -27.24 -26.61
N GLU A 200 6.91 -27.27 -25.27
CA GLU A 200 5.87 -26.57 -24.51
C GLU A 200 5.91 -25.06 -24.75
N LEU A 201 7.12 -24.47 -24.85
CA LEU A 201 7.27 -23.05 -25.14
C LEU A 201 6.79 -22.69 -26.55
N LYS A 202 7.08 -23.53 -27.55
CA LYS A 202 6.65 -23.32 -28.93
C LYS A 202 5.12 -23.39 -29.07
N GLU A 203 4.49 -24.35 -28.39
CA GLU A 203 3.02 -24.43 -28.31
C GLU A 203 2.42 -23.17 -27.67
N GLU A 204 2.99 -22.74 -26.55
CA GLU A 204 2.56 -21.52 -25.86
C GLU A 204 2.75 -20.27 -26.75
N TYR A 205 3.84 -20.19 -27.51
CA TYR A 205 4.07 -19.12 -28.47
C TYR A 205 3.03 -19.10 -29.59
N SER A 206 2.62 -20.26 -30.11
CA SER A 206 1.54 -20.36 -31.08
C SER A 206 0.22 -19.85 -30.51
N LYS A 207 -0.12 -20.20 -29.26
CA LYS A 207 -1.30 -19.66 -28.56
C LYS A 207 -1.21 -18.13 -28.41
N ARG A 208 -0.06 -17.59 -28.01
CA ARG A 208 0.16 -16.14 -27.91
C ARG A 208 0.01 -15.43 -29.26
N GLU A 209 0.54 -16.02 -30.33
CA GLU A 209 0.46 -15.48 -31.69
C GLU A 209 -1.00 -15.36 -32.15
N THR A 210 -1.81 -16.41 -31.97
CA THR A 210 -3.24 -16.38 -32.33
C THR A 210 -4.05 -15.37 -31.51
N SER A 211 -3.67 -15.14 -30.25
CA SER A 211 -4.33 -14.16 -29.37
C SER A 211 -3.91 -12.72 -29.67
N ARG A 212 -2.77 -12.49 -30.34
CA ARG A 212 -2.19 -11.16 -30.55
C ARG A 212 -3.14 -10.16 -31.22
N PRO A 213 -3.88 -10.49 -32.31
CA PRO A 213 -4.81 -9.55 -32.92
C PRO A 213 -5.92 -9.10 -31.96
N ILE A 214 -6.45 -10.02 -31.15
CA ILE A 214 -7.49 -9.75 -30.15
C ILE A 214 -6.96 -8.78 -29.09
N LEU A 215 -5.73 -9.01 -28.60
CA LEU A 215 -5.09 -8.12 -27.63
C LEU A 215 -4.78 -6.74 -28.20
N HIS A 216 -4.41 -6.66 -29.48
CA HIS A 216 -4.13 -5.40 -30.15
C HIS A 216 -5.41 -4.58 -30.37
N GLN A 217 -6.49 -5.25 -30.77
CA GLN A 217 -7.82 -4.64 -30.85
C GLN A 217 -8.27 -4.13 -29.49
N ASN A 218 -8.22 -4.97 -28.44
CA ASN A 218 -8.58 -4.57 -27.08
C ASN A 218 -7.75 -3.36 -26.58
N ALA A 219 -6.45 -3.33 -26.85
CA ALA A 219 -5.62 -2.18 -26.49
C ALA A 219 -5.97 -0.90 -27.26
N THR A 220 -6.43 -1.04 -28.51
CA THR A 220 -6.93 0.07 -29.33
C THR A 220 -8.24 0.61 -28.76
N ASP A 221 -9.19 -0.27 -28.45
CA ASP A 221 -10.46 0.07 -27.84
C ASP A 221 -10.24 0.74 -26.47
N LEU A 222 -9.32 0.20 -25.66
CA LEU A 222 -8.95 0.77 -24.37
C LEU A 222 -8.33 2.16 -24.50
N THR A 223 -7.55 2.40 -25.56
CA THR A 223 -6.96 3.72 -25.81
C THR A 223 -8.06 4.75 -26.08
N ALA A 224 -9.02 4.42 -26.94
CA ALA A 224 -10.16 5.29 -27.24
C ALA A 224 -11.03 5.54 -26.00
N TRP A 225 -11.36 4.47 -25.25
CA TRP A 225 -12.12 4.56 -24.01
C TRP A 225 -11.40 5.39 -22.94
N ALA A 226 -10.09 5.20 -22.75
CA ALA A 226 -9.31 5.86 -21.71
C ALA A 226 -9.29 7.38 -21.87
N GLU A 227 -9.27 7.89 -23.10
CA GLU A 227 -9.36 9.33 -23.34
C GLU A 227 -10.69 9.92 -22.84
N LEU A 228 -11.80 9.25 -23.11
CA LEU A 228 -13.13 9.66 -22.64
C LEU A 228 -13.24 9.56 -21.12
N TYR A 229 -12.81 8.42 -20.56
CA TYR A 229 -12.78 8.17 -19.13
C TYR A 229 -11.96 9.23 -18.38
N GLN A 230 -10.76 9.57 -18.85
CA GLN A 230 -9.91 10.57 -18.20
C GLN A 230 -10.52 11.97 -18.24
N LYS A 231 -11.15 12.36 -19.36
CA LYS A 231 -11.88 13.64 -19.46
C LYS A 231 -13.01 13.71 -18.43
N GLU A 232 -13.79 12.65 -18.30
CA GLU A 232 -14.90 12.61 -17.35
C GLU A 232 -14.39 12.56 -15.90
N LYS A 233 -13.35 11.78 -15.63
CA LYS A 233 -12.69 11.71 -14.33
C LYS A 233 -12.25 13.09 -13.84
N VAL A 234 -11.63 13.90 -14.70
CA VAL A 234 -11.23 15.27 -14.35
C VAL A 234 -12.46 16.13 -13.96
N LYS A 235 -13.59 15.99 -14.67
CA LYS A 235 -14.83 16.71 -14.32
C LYS A 235 -15.38 16.25 -12.97
N VAL A 236 -15.45 14.94 -12.73
CA VAL A 236 -15.93 14.36 -11.47
C VAL A 236 -15.03 14.76 -10.30
N GLU A 237 -13.70 14.67 -10.46
CA GLU A 237 -12.74 15.08 -9.43
C GLU A 237 -12.86 16.59 -9.11
N LYS A 238 -13.09 17.41 -10.13
CA LYS A 238 -13.37 18.84 -9.95
C LYS A 238 -14.67 19.06 -9.16
N ALA A 239 -15.77 18.43 -9.56
CA ALA A 239 -17.06 18.54 -8.88
C ALA A 239 -16.98 18.05 -7.42
N ASN A 240 -16.31 16.92 -7.18
CA ASN A 240 -16.07 16.39 -5.84
C ASN A 240 -15.24 17.37 -4.99
N ARG A 241 -14.22 18.00 -5.57
CA ARG A 241 -13.43 19.02 -4.87
C ARG A 241 -14.26 20.28 -4.55
N GLU A 242 -15.14 20.71 -5.45
CA GLU A 242 -16.05 21.85 -5.22
C GLU A 242 -17.05 21.54 -4.11
N PHE A 243 -17.67 20.36 -4.13
CA PHE A 243 -18.53 19.88 -3.04
C PHE A 243 -17.78 19.89 -1.71
N MET A 244 -16.59 19.29 -1.66
CA MET A 244 -15.79 19.24 -0.43
C MET A 244 -15.34 20.63 0.04
N SER A 245 -15.14 21.59 -0.86
CA SER A 245 -14.87 22.99 -0.51
C SER A 245 -16.06 23.62 0.22
N SER A 246 -17.28 23.37 -0.26
CA SER A 246 -18.51 23.85 0.39
C SER A 246 -18.73 23.21 1.76
N VAL A 247 -18.55 21.89 1.87
CA VAL A 247 -18.58 21.18 3.17
C VAL A 247 -17.54 21.75 4.13
N SER A 248 -16.30 21.93 3.68
CA SER A 248 -15.22 22.46 4.52
C SER A 248 -15.52 23.86 5.05
N ARG A 249 -16.15 24.72 4.23
CA ARG A 249 -16.62 26.05 4.67
C ARG A 249 -17.72 25.95 5.73
N ALA A 250 -18.71 25.08 5.51
CA ALA A 250 -19.80 24.87 6.47
C ALA A 250 -19.29 24.38 7.82
N GLU A 251 -18.26 23.52 7.83
CA GLU A 251 -17.65 22.98 9.05
C GLU A 251 -16.57 23.88 9.65
N SER A 252 -16.28 25.05 9.05
CA SER A 252 -15.18 25.94 9.45
C SER A 252 -13.79 25.27 9.47
N ILE A 253 -13.55 24.33 8.55
CA ILE A 253 -12.28 23.58 8.42
C ILE A 253 -11.58 23.93 7.10
N ARG A 254 -10.24 23.92 7.08
CA ARG A 254 -9.50 24.11 5.82
C ARG A 254 -9.59 22.86 4.95
N LEU A 255 -10.05 22.99 3.71
CA LEU A 255 -10.16 21.89 2.74
C LEU A 255 -8.87 21.05 2.62
N GLN A 256 -7.70 21.69 2.62
CA GLN A 256 -6.42 20.98 2.52
C GLN A 256 -6.15 20.05 3.70
N GLN A 257 -6.72 20.31 4.87
CA GLN A 257 -6.58 19.44 6.04
C GLN A 257 -7.52 18.22 5.91
N VAL A 258 -8.76 18.45 5.44
CA VAL A 258 -9.71 17.37 5.13
C VAL A 258 -9.14 16.43 4.07
N LEU A 259 -8.56 16.97 2.99
CA LEU A 259 -7.92 16.17 1.93
C LEU A 259 -6.62 15.46 2.38
N ARG A 260 -6.07 15.78 3.55
CA ARG A 260 -4.93 15.03 4.12
C ARG A 260 -5.35 13.79 4.89
N CYS A 261 -6.60 13.76 5.37
CA CYS A 261 -7.20 12.63 6.08
C CYS A 261 -7.17 11.37 5.21
N SER A 262 -6.83 10.23 5.81
CA SER A 262 -6.66 8.94 5.10
C SER A 262 -7.98 8.47 4.51
N THR A 263 -9.08 8.66 5.25
CA THR A 263 -10.43 8.28 4.84
C THR A 263 -10.88 9.15 3.66
N MET A 264 -10.68 10.46 3.71
CA MET A 264 -11.02 11.36 2.61
C MET A 264 -10.20 11.08 1.34
N LYS A 265 -8.88 10.83 1.45
CA LYS A 265 -8.06 10.45 0.30
C LYS A 265 -8.60 9.21 -0.40
N ARG A 266 -9.04 8.22 0.40
CA ARG A 266 -9.64 6.99 -0.11
C ARG A 266 -10.97 7.27 -0.81
N LEU A 267 -11.85 8.06 -0.20
CA LEU A 267 -13.14 8.45 -0.80
C LEU A 267 -12.92 9.16 -2.14
N VAL A 268 -12.09 10.20 -2.18
CA VAL A 268 -11.79 10.91 -3.43
C VAL A 268 -11.22 9.98 -4.49
N SER A 269 -10.34 9.04 -4.10
CA SER A 269 -9.77 8.06 -5.03
C SER A 269 -10.82 7.07 -5.57
N VAL A 270 -11.72 6.56 -4.71
CA VAL A 270 -12.76 5.59 -5.07
C VAL A 270 -13.81 6.25 -5.96
N PHE A 271 -14.37 7.38 -5.51
CA PHE A 271 -15.39 8.12 -6.26
C PHE A 271 -14.84 8.67 -7.58
N GLY A 272 -13.56 9.11 -7.61
CA GLY A 272 -12.90 9.53 -8.86
C GLY A 272 -12.62 8.37 -9.83
N ARG A 273 -12.34 7.16 -9.32
CA ARG A 273 -12.20 5.94 -10.14
C ARG A 273 -13.54 5.50 -10.73
N ASP A 274 -14.61 5.58 -9.94
CA ASP A 274 -15.94 5.09 -10.33
C ASP A 274 -16.80 6.17 -11.01
N LEU A 275 -16.17 7.32 -11.33
CA LEU A 275 -16.81 8.50 -11.93
C LEU A 275 -18.07 8.94 -11.18
N SER A 276 -18.08 8.75 -9.85
CA SER A 276 -19.20 9.00 -8.98
C SER A 276 -19.00 10.28 -8.16
N LEU A 277 -20.10 10.95 -7.82
CA LEU A 277 -20.06 12.15 -7.00
C LEU A 277 -20.10 11.81 -5.51
N ILE A 278 -19.25 12.48 -4.73
CA ILE A 278 -19.36 12.49 -3.27
C ILE A 278 -20.58 13.33 -2.93
N THR A 279 -21.57 12.72 -2.27
CA THR A 279 -22.81 13.38 -1.88
C THR A 279 -22.79 13.78 -0.40
N PHE A 280 -23.79 14.55 0.02
CA PHE A 280 -23.99 14.87 1.43
C PHE A 280 -24.18 13.62 2.30
N THR A 281 -24.89 12.60 1.81
CA THR A 281 -25.07 11.33 2.51
C THR A 281 -23.74 10.64 2.76
N VAL A 282 -22.88 10.57 1.74
CA VAL A 282 -21.52 10.00 1.86
C VAL A 282 -20.71 10.83 2.86
N TRP A 283 -20.76 12.15 2.80
CA TRP A 283 -20.09 12.98 3.80
C TRP A 283 -20.55 12.64 5.22
N MET A 284 -21.86 12.61 5.47
CA MET A 284 -22.42 12.36 6.80
C MET A 284 -22.04 10.99 7.36
N GLU A 285 -21.99 9.96 6.51
CA GLU A 285 -21.55 8.61 6.88
C GLU A 285 -20.11 8.60 7.41
N TYR A 286 -19.19 9.30 6.73
CA TYR A 286 -17.76 9.29 7.08
C TYR A 286 -17.33 10.48 7.95
N ARG A 287 -18.23 11.45 8.21
CA ARG A 287 -17.93 12.72 8.89
C ARG A 287 -17.21 12.49 10.21
N ARG A 288 -17.74 11.61 11.08
CA ARG A 288 -17.15 11.36 12.41
C ARG A 288 -15.71 10.85 12.31
N VAL A 289 -15.45 9.93 11.38
CA VAL A 289 -14.12 9.34 11.19
C VAL A 289 -13.14 10.39 10.66
N ILE A 290 -13.56 11.20 9.69
CA ILE A 290 -12.73 12.25 9.10
C ILE A 290 -12.39 13.33 10.12
N LEU A 291 -13.36 13.75 10.95
CA LEU A 291 -13.11 14.75 12.00
C LEU A 291 -12.15 14.21 13.07
N ALA A 292 -12.27 12.94 13.46
CA ALA A 292 -11.31 12.31 14.37
C ALA A 292 -9.89 12.24 13.77
N GLU A 293 -9.75 11.84 12.50
CA GLU A 293 -8.45 11.86 11.80
C GLU A 293 -7.86 13.28 11.74
N LEU A 294 -8.70 14.30 11.55
CA LEU A 294 -8.30 15.69 11.50
C LEU A 294 -7.78 16.19 12.85
N GLU A 295 -8.44 15.86 13.95
CA GLU A 295 -7.98 16.20 15.31
C GLU A 295 -6.58 15.66 15.57
N VAL A 296 -6.33 14.40 15.16
CA VAL A 296 -5.01 13.78 15.23
C VAL A 296 -3.99 14.55 14.39
N LEU A 297 -4.31 14.89 13.13
CA LEU A 297 -3.42 15.64 12.25
C LEU A 297 -3.08 17.05 12.80
N LEU A 298 -4.07 17.73 13.38
CA LEU A 298 -3.91 19.06 13.97
C LEU A 298 -3.06 19.02 15.24
N ALA A 299 -3.24 17.97 16.05
CA ALA A 299 -2.37 17.73 17.17
C ALA A 299 -0.92 17.49 16.70
N SER A 300 -0.70 16.63 15.71
CA SER A 300 0.63 16.34 15.17
C SER A 300 1.36 17.58 14.64
N GLN A 301 0.66 18.49 13.95
CA GLN A 301 1.25 19.76 13.48
C GLN A 301 1.66 20.69 14.61
N LYS A 302 1.01 20.61 15.77
CA LYS A 302 1.39 21.35 16.98
C LYS A 302 2.45 20.61 17.81
N GLY A 303 3.10 19.60 17.23
CA GLY A 303 4.02 18.72 17.93
C GLY A 303 3.33 17.96 19.07
N LYS A 304 2.06 17.60 18.91
CA LYS A 304 1.28 16.79 19.87
C LYS A 304 0.89 15.44 19.25
N ALA A 305 0.78 14.40 20.05
CA ALA A 305 0.34 13.07 19.65
C ALA A 305 -0.83 12.62 20.56
N PRO A 306 -1.79 11.84 20.04
CA PRO A 306 -2.83 11.23 20.87
C PRO A 306 -2.20 10.23 21.83
N CYS A 307 -2.65 10.23 23.08
CA CYS A 307 -2.36 9.12 23.98
C CYS A 307 -3.07 7.85 23.48
N PRO A 308 -2.42 6.67 23.44
CA PRO A 308 -3.09 5.42 23.05
C PRO A 308 -4.07 4.88 24.10
N TYR A 309 -4.04 5.41 25.33
CA TYR A 309 -4.83 4.91 26.46
C TYR A 309 -5.88 5.91 26.97
N CYS A 310 -5.93 7.13 26.43
CA CYS A 310 -7.01 8.10 26.70
C CYS A 310 -7.18 9.10 25.56
N ASP A 311 -8.25 9.90 25.62
CA ASP A 311 -8.60 10.87 24.58
C ASP A 311 -7.75 12.16 24.60
N ARG A 312 -6.66 12.21 25.38
CA ARG A 312 -5.81 13.41 25.50
C ARG A 312 -4.74 13.49 24.42
N PHE A 313 -4.56 14.69 23.88
CA PHE A 313 -3.44 15.04 23.01
C PHE A 313 -2.32 15.72 23.78
N VAL A 314 -1.14 15.11 23.79
CA VAL A 314 0.02 15.55 24.57
C VAL A 314 1.16 15.94 23.63
N LYS A 315 2.01 16.90 23.99
CA LYS A 315 3.22 17.18 23.20
C LYS A 315 3.99 15.87 22.96
N VAL A 316 4.47 15.64 21.75
CA VAL A 316 5.23 14.46 21.32
C VAL A 316 6.34 14.12 22.31
N LEU A 317 7.10 15.13 22.78
CA LEU A 317 8.15 14.94 23.77
C LEU A 317 7.63 14.61 25.19
N GLY A 318 6.38 14.96 25.50
CA GLY A 318 5.75 14.74 26.80
C GLY A 318 4.78 13.56 26.84
N ILE A 319 4.58 12.81 25.74
CA ILE A 319 3.65 11.68 25.72
C ILE A 319 4.10 10.57 26.69
N ARG A 320 5.41 10.39 26.82
CA ARG A 320 6.02 9.46 27.76
C ARG A 320 5.73 9.82 29.21
N ASP A 321 5.94 11.09 29.57
CA ASP A 321 5.66 11.58 30.93
C ASP A 321 4.17 11.47 31.25
N HIS A 322 3.30 11.79 30.28
CA HIS A 322 1.87 11.62 30.44
C HIS A 322 1.48 10.16 30.69
N MET A 323 2.04 9.21 29.94
CA MET A 323 1.80 7.78 30.18
C MET A 323 2.22 7.36 31.58
N ILE A 324 3.41 7.74 32.03
CA ILE A 324 3.91 7.40 33.36
C ILE A 324 3.01 7.98 34.47
N LEU A 325 2.52 9.21 34.29
CA LEU A 325 1.73 9.90 35.31
C LEU A 325 0.23 9.52 35.29
N SER A 326 -0.33 9.26 34.10
CA SER A 326 -1.78 9.10 33.89
C SER A 326 -2.19 7.65 33.62
N HIS A 327 -1.25 6.78 33.24
CA HIS A 327 -1.47 5.38 32.86
C HIS A 327 -0.44 4.47 33.55
N GLN A 328 -0.44 4.47 34.90
CA GLN A 328 0.58 3.83 35.74
C GLN A 328 0.77 2.32 35.48
N HIS A 329 -0.24 1.65 34.92
CA HIS A 329 -0.21 0.22 34.63
C HIS A 329 0.29 -0.13 33.22
N GLU A 330 0.48 0.87 32.36
CA GLU A 330 0.87 0.67 30.97
C GLU A 330 2.37 0.91 30.77
N ASP A 331 3.05 0.06 30.00
CA ASP A 331 4.48 0.24 29.72
C ASP A 331 4.69 1.33 28.65
N PRO A 332 5.26 2.51 29.02
CA PRO A 332 5.59 3.54 28.05
C PRO A 332 6.62 3.10 27.01
N ASN A 333 7.40 2.05 27.28
CA ASN A 333 8.41 1.55 26.34
C ASN A 333 7.85 0.60 25.27
N ALA A 334 6.63 0.09 25.47
CA ALA A 334 5.94 -0.80 24.53
C ALA A 334 5.27 -0.04 23.37
N THR A 335 5.11 1.28 23.48
CA THR A 335 4.36 2.09 22.49
C THR A 335 5.21 2.38 21.26
N PRO A 336 4.82 1.92 20.04
CA PRO A 336 5.63 2.07 18.81
C PRO A 336 5.99 3.52 18.48
N TYR A 337 5.07 4.44 18.74
CA TYR A 337 5.23 5.87 18.44
C TYR A 337 6.43 6.49 19.19
N ILE A 338 6.71 6.04 20.42
CA ILE A 338 7.82 6.57 21.24
C ILE A 338 9.18 6.12 20.69
N ARG A 339 9.26 4.97 20.00
CA ARG A 339 10.49 4.50 19.34
C ARG A 339 10.83 5.23 18.04
N GLU A 340 9.85 5.87 17.41
CA GLU A 340 10.05 6.54 16.11
C GLU A 340 10.43 8.02 16.24
N LEU A 341 10.18 8.64 17.40
CA LEU A 341 10.20 10.09 17.58
C LEU A 341 11.51 10.68 18.14
N GLY A 342 12.52 9.90 18.52
CA GLY A 342 13.67 10.41 19.28
C GLY A 342 15.05 9.95 18.80
N ARG A 343 16.01 10.89 18.75
CA ARG A 343 17.46 10.59 18.67
C ARG A 343 18.01 9.90 19.94
N ASP A 344 17.17 9.72 20.97
CA ASP A 344 17.45 9.08 22.27
C ASP A 344 16.81 7.67 22.36
N ASN A 345 16.74 6.95 21.24
CA ASN A 345 15.97 5.70 21.06
C ASN A 345 16.32 4.52 22.00
N GLU A 346 17.34 4.67 22.83
CA GLU A 346 17.76 3.62 23.76
C GLU A 346 17.35 3.90 25.21
N LYS A 347 16.90 5.12 25.54
CA LYS A 347 16.61 5.46 26.93
C LYS A 347 15.25 4.93 27.38
N ARG A 348 15.21 4.17 28.48
CA ARG A 348 14.07 3.48 29.11
C ARG A 348 13.77 4.06 30.50
N SER A 349 12.51 4.04 30.91
CA SER A 349 12.08 4.39 32.28
C SER A 349 12.01 3.12 33.15
N CYS A 350 12.37 3.24 34.44
CA CYS A 350 12.22 2.14 35.39
C CYS A 350 10.77 2.03 35.87
N MET A 351 10.15 0.86 35.71
CA MET A 351 8.76 0.61 36.09
C MET A 351 8.58 0.37 37.61
N GLU A 352 9.67 0.03 38.31
CA GLU A 352 9.68 -0.23 39.76
C GLU A 352 9.85 1.07 40.60
N CYS A 353 10.10 2.22 39.94
CA CYS A 353 10.20 3.55 40.58
C CYS A 353 9.05 4.51 40.18
N PRO A 354 7.77 4.16 40.38
CA PRO A 354 6.66 4.99 39.88
C PRO A 354 6.57 6.38 40.52
N PHE A 355 7.14 6.59 41.72
CA PHE A 355 6.97 7.82 42.50
C PHE A 355 8.06 8.88 42.36
N SER A 356 9.02 8.72 41.44
CA SER A 356 9.99 9.80 41.21
C SER A 356 9.29 11.01 40.58
N LYS A 357 9.38 12.20 41.20
CA LYS A 357 8.73 13.45 40.72
C LYS A 357 9.07 13.83 39.27
N ARG A 358 10.12 13.24 38.70
CA ARG A 358 10.45 13.28 37.27
C ARG A 358 10.91 11.88 36.86
N PRO A 359 10.27 11.24 35.87
CA PRO A 359 10.70 9.94 35.39
C PRO A 359 12.13 10.02 34.89
N ARG A 360 13.05 9.32 35.55
CA ARG A 360 14.43 9.24 35.08
C ARG A 360 14.49 8.31 33.88
N LEU A 361 15.12 8.79 32.82
CA LEU A 361 15.38 8.01 31.60
C LEU A 361 16.81 7.50 31.65
N PHE A 362 16.97 6.19 31.48
CA PHE A 362 18.23 5.49 31.57
C PHE A 362 18.54 4.81 30.25
N THR A 363 19.79 4.81 29.77
CA THR A 363 20.20 3.86 28.72
C THR A 363 19.98 2.41 29.21
N PRO A 364 19.96 1.39 28.33
CA PRO A 364 19.72 0.00 28.75
C PRO A 364 20.66 -0.42 29.89
N ASP A 365 21.96 -0.16 29.76
CA ASP A 365 22.96 -0.46 30.79
C ASP A 365 22.73 0.34 32.08
N ALA A 366 22.39 1.63 31.98
CA ALA A 366 22.11 2.46 33.15
C ALA A 366 20.81 2.04 33.86
N LEU A 367 19.84 1.47 33.14
CA LEU A 367 18.59 0.97 33.70
C LEU A 367 18.84 -0.31 34.48
N GLU A 368 19.67 -1.20 33.94
CA GLU A 368 20.08 -2.43 34.61
C GLU A 368 20.85 -2.12 35.89
N LEU A 369 21.84 -1.21 35.82
CA LEU A 369 22.55 -0.72 37.00
C LEU A 369 21.60 -0.08 38.02
N HIS A 370 20.63 0.72 37.57
CA HIS A 370 19.63 1.32 38.45
C HIS A 370 18.78 0.25 39.16
N ARG A 371 18.31 -0.77 38.45
CA ARG A 371 17.56 -1.89 39.03
C ARG A 371 18.37 -2.63 40.08
N LEU A 372 19.61 -2.98 39.75
CA LEU A 372 20.54 -3.63 40.67
C LEU A 372 20.75 -2.80 41.95
N HIS A 373 20.87 -1.47 41.84
CA HIS A 373 21.18 -0.63 43.00
C HIS A 373 19.95 -0.22 43.82
N CYS A 374 18.78 -0.14 43.19
CA CYS A 374 17.58 0.44 43.83
C CYS A 374 16.51 -0.59 44.17
N HIS A 375 16.44 -1.71 43.41
CA HIS A 375 15.33 -2.67 43.47
C HIS A 375 15.77 -4.11 43.75
N ASP A 376 17.07 -4.42 43.64
CA ASP A 376 17.58 -5.73 44.03
C ASP A 376 17.77 -5.79 45.56
N ASP A 377 16.87 -6.51 46.23
CA ASP A 377 16.90 -6.73 47.67
C ASP A 377 18.05 -7.66 48.11
N THR A 378 18.72 -8.33 47.17
CA THR A 378 19.89 -9.17 47.48
C THR A 378 21.17 -8.36 47.71
N VAL A 379 21.18 -7.08 47.32
CA VAL A 379 22.32 -6.21 47.56
C VAL A 379 22.36 -5.83 49.04
N LEU A 380 23.30 -6.45 49.77
CA LEU A 380 23.58 -6.14 51.19
C LEU A 380 23.75 -4.64 51.39
N ARG A 381 22.79 -4.03 52.08
CA ARG A 381 22.84 -2.61 52.43
C ARG A 381 23.49 -2.47 53.80
N THR A 382 24.49 -1.62 53.90
CA THR A 382 25.25 -1.38 55.13
C THR A 382 25.04 0.07 55.60
N THR A 383 25.02 0.26 56.91
CA THR A 383 24.92 1.60 57.52
C THR A 383 26.29 2.26 57.57
N CYS A 384 26.33 3.59 57.44
CA CYS A 384 27.58 4.34 57.57
C CYS A 384 27.98 4.46 59.05
N ARG A 385 29.12 3.86 59.41
CA ARG A 385 29.65 3.89 60.79
C ARG A 385 30.15 5.27 61.24
N LEU A 386 30.36 6.19 60.30
CA LEU A 386 30.82 7.56 60.56
C LEU A 386 29.66 8.53 60.80
N CYS A 387 28.42 8.13 60.50
CA CYS A 387 27.25 8.94 60.84
C CYS A 387 26.95 8.85 62.35
N PRO A 388 26.31 9.89 62.92
CA PRO A 388 25.88 9.87 64.31
C PRO A 388 25.04 8.62 64.63
N PRO A 389 25.19 8.05 65.84
CA PRO A 389 24.33 6.95 66.28
C PRO A 389 22.85 7.37 66.20
N GLY A 390 22.04 6.59 65.47
CA GLY A 390 20.63 6.89 65.18
C GLY A 390 20.30 7.14 63.70
N SER A 391 21.29 7.14 62.80
CA SER A 391 21.03 7.18 61.36
C SER A 391 20.69 5.79 60.80
N ASP A 392 19.40 5.51 60.58
CA ASP A 392 18.91 4.27 59.96
C ASP A 392 19.11 4.20 58.42
N ARG A 393 19.87 5.13 57.84
CA ARG A 393 20.14 5.13 56.40
C ARG A 393 21.09 3.99 56.04
N GLN A 394 20.58 3.07 55.22
CA GLN A 394 21.35 1.99 54.64
C GLN A 394 21.78 2.34 53.21
N PHE A 395 22.99 1.95 52.85
CA PHE A 395 23.60 2.24 51.55
C PHE A 395 24.06 0.94 50.89
N THR A 396 23.99 0.85 49.56
CA THR A 396 24.78 -0.16 48.82
C THR A 396 26.26 0.18 48.94
N THR A 397 27.17 -0.80 48.72
CA THR A 397 28.63 -0.60 48.88
C THR A 397 29.14 0.65 48.16
N THR A 398 28.79 0.83 46.89
CA THR A 398 29.20 1.99 46.08
C THR A 398 28.53 3.30 46.53
N ALA A 399 27.30 3.25 47.06
CA ALA A 399 26.64 4.42 47.60
C ALA A 399 27.23 4.83 48.96
N LEU A 400 27.68 3.85 49.76
CA LEU A 400 28.35 4.07 51.03
C LEU A 400 29.69 4.77 50.81
N GLU A 401 30.50 4.31 49.85
CA GLU A 401 31.77 4.96 49.48
C GLU A 401 31.56 6.43 49.06
N LYS A 402 30.56 6.69 48.21
CA LYS A 402 30.22 8.06 47.80
C LYS A 402 29.72 8.91 48.96
N HIS A 403 28.90 8.35 49.83
CA HIS A 403 28.41 9.03 51.03
C HIS A 403 29.56 9.38 51.98
N VAL A 404 30.45 8.43 52.26
CA VAL A 404 31.66 8.62 53.08
C VAL A 404 32.54 9.71 52.47
N LYS A 405 32.82 9.64 51.17
CA LYS A 405 33.64 10.65 50.49
C LYS A 405 33.00 12.05 50.51
N ALA A 406 31.67 12.14 50.38
CA ALA A 406 30.98 13.43 50.28
C ALA A 406 30.65 14.08 51.64
N LYS A 407 30.63 13.30 52.73
CA LYS A 407 30.19 13.77 54.05
C LYS A 407 31.22 13.63 55.15
N HIS A 408 32.24 12.79 54.96
CA HIS A 408 33.19 12.42 56.00
C HIS A 408 34.66 12.49 55.56
N TYR A 409 34.93 12.72 54.27
CA TYR A 409 36.24 13.18 53.80
C TYR A 409 36.17 14.69 53.59
N GLU A 410 36.97 15.43 54.34
CA GLU A 410 37.33 16.84 54.04
C GLU A 410 38.39 16.90 52.94
#